data_AF-G3HED2-F1
#
_entry.id   AF-G3HED2-F1
#
_cell.length_a   1.000
_cell.length_b   1.000
_cell.length_c   1.000
_cell.angle_alpha   90.00
_cell.angle_beta   90.00
_cell.angle_gamma   90.00
#
_symmetry.space_group_name_H-M   'P 1'
#
loop_
_entity.id
_entity.type
_entity.pdbx_description
1 polymer ?
#
loop_
_entity_poly.entity_id
_entity_poly.type
_entity_poly.pdbx_seq_one_letter_code
_entity_poly.pdbx_strand_id
1 'polypeptide(L)'
;MVCTICQEEYSEAPNEMVICDKCGQGYHQLCHTPHIDSSVIDSDEKWLCRQCVFATTTKRGGALKKGPNAKALQVMKQTLPYSVADLEWDAGHKTNVQQCYCYCGGPGE
;
A
#
# COMPACT_ATOMS: atom_id res chain seq x y z
N MET A 1 5.18 8.75 -18.30
CA MET A 1 4.43 8.25 -17.12
C MET A 1 5.39 8.31 -15.95
N VAL A 2 4.97 8.80 -14.78
CA VAL A 2 5.86 9.03 -13.64
C VAL A 2 5.43 8.21 -12.43
N CYS A 3 6.37 7.87 -11.56
CA CYS A 3 6.05 7.23 -10.29
C CYS A 3 5.32 8.21 -9.37
N THR A 4 4.18 7.79 -8.80
CA THR A 4 3.41 8.62 -7.86
C THR A 4 4.21 9.01 -6.60
N ILE A 5 5.23 8.24 -6.22
CA ILE A 5 5.98 8.44 -4.98
C ILE A 5 7.16 9.39 -5.18
N CYS A 6 8.10 9.07 -6.07
CA CYS A 6 9.30 9.89 -6.30
C CYS A 6 9.13 10.94 -7.42
N GLN A 7 8.05 10.88 -8.21
CA GLN A 7 7.79 11.77 -9.35
C GLN A 7 8.81 11.66 -10.50
N GLU A 8 9.58 10.58 -10.56
CA GLU A 8 10.56 10.31 -11.62
C GLU A 8 10.03 9.35 -12.70
N GLU A 9 10.65 9.38 -13.88
CA GLU A 9 10.23 8.63 -15.09
C GLU A 9 11.13 7.44 -15.46
N TYR A 10 12.23 7.20 -14.74
CA TYR A 10 13.11 6.07 -15.01
C TYR A 10 12.36 4.74 -14.81
N SER A 11 12.78 3.67 -15.49
CA SER A 11 12.21 2.33 -15.29
C SER A 11 13.18 1.29 -15.84
N GLU A 12 13.94 0.66 -14.94
CA GLU A 12 14.92 -0.36 -15.29
C GLU A 12 14.99 -1.44 -14.21
N ALA A 13 15.23 -2.69 -14.61
CA ALA A 13 15.39 -3.81 -13.69
C ALA A 13 16.59 -3.57 -12.75
N PRO A 14 16.47 -3.88 -11.44
CA PRO A 14 15.38 -4.58 -10.75
C PRO A 14 14.36 -3.63 -10.05
N ASN A 15 14.18 -2.40 -10.53
CA ASN A 15 13.30 -1.39 -9.95
C ASN A 15 12.40 -0.74 -11.01
N GLU A 16 11.69 -1.58 -11.75
CA GLU A 16 10.83 -1.16 -12.85
C GLU A 16 9.57 -0.45 -12.35
N MET A 17 8.93 0.32 -13.24
CA MET A 17 7.66 0.97 -12.95
C MET A 17 6.49 0.03 -13.23
N VAL A 18 5.71 -0.29 -12.20
CA VAL A 18 4.52 -1.15 -12.27
C VAL A 18 3.26 -0.30 -12.19
N ILE A 19 2.29 -0.56 -13.06
CA ILE A 19 1.07 0.24 -13.20
C ILE A 19 -0.10 -0.46 -12.51
N CYS A 20 -0.82 0.26 -11.66
CA CYS A 20 -1.99 -0.27 -10.99
C CYS A 20 -3.16 -0.46 -11.97
N ASP A 21 -3.66 -1.69 -12.12
CA ASP A 21 -4.78 -2.03 -13.03
C ASP A 21 -6.13 -1.38 -12.66
N LYS A 22 -6.24 -0.77 -11.47
CA LYS A 22 -7.47 -0.11 -11.02
C LYS A 22 -7.43 1.41 -11.17
N CYS A 23 -6.33 2.08 -10.82
CA CYS A 23 -6.25 3.54 -10.84
C CYS A 23 -5.32 4.10 -11.91
N GLY A 24 -4.58 3.25 -12.64
CA GLY A 24 -3.67 3.67 -13.70
C GLY A 24 -2.40 4.39 -13.24
N GLN A 25 -2.18 4.51 -11.93
CA GLN A 25 -0.99 5.15 -11.38
C GLN A 25 0.22 4.22 -11.41
N GLY A 26 1.41 4.78 -11.66
CA GLY A 26 2.68 4.07 -11.71
C GLY A 26 3.44 4.11 -10.39
N TYR A 27 4.08 3.00 -10.04
CA TYR A 27 4.91 2.86 -8.84
C TYR A 27 6.18 2.11 -9.19
N HIS A 28 7.35 2.64 -8.83
CA HIS A 28 8.56 1.80 -8.84
C HIS A 28 8.43 0.69 -7.81
N GLN A 29 9.04 -0.46 -8.11
CA GLN A 29 9.04 -1.62 -7.22
C GLN A 29 9.49 -1.26 -5.80
N LEU A 30 10.55 -0.47 -5.65
CA LEU A 30 11.10 -0.04 -4.36
C LEU A 30 10.40 1.20 -3.76
N CYS A 31 9.60 1.92 -4.53
CA CYS A 31 8.84 3.06 -4.02
C CYS A 31 7.51 2.66 -3.37
N HIS A 32 6.93 1.53 -3.78
CA HIS A 32 5.68 1.06 -3.21
C HIS A 32 5.89 0.41 -1.83
N THR A 33 4.86 0.42 -0.98
CA THR A 33 4.90 -0.23 0.34
C THR A 33 3.80 -1.29 0.49
N PRO A 34 4.14 -2.59 0.60
CA PRO A 34 5.49 -3.18 0.54
C PRO A 34 6.09 -3.12 -0.88
N HIS A 35 7.39 -3.38 -1.01
CA HIS A 35 8.04 -3.43 -2.33
C HIS A 35 7.35 -4.43 -3.25
N ILE A 36 7.31 -4.11 -4.54
CA ILE A 36 6.68 -4.96 -5.55
C ILE A 36 7.68 -6.02 -6.00
N ASP A 37 7.32 -7.28 -5.80
CA ASP A 37 8.14 -8.41 -6.22
C ASP A 37 8.20 -8.51 -7.76
N SER A 38 9.35 -8.94 -8.31
CA SER A 38 9.52 -9.08 -9.77
C SER A 38 8.57 -10.12 -10.36
N SER A 39 8.11 -11.11 -9.58
CA SER A 39 7.08 -12.08 -10.02
C SER A 39 5.77 -11.43 -10.43
N VAL A 40 5.49 -10.19 -9.99
CA VAL A 40 4.33 -9.42 -10.44
C VAL A 40 4.50 -8.99 -11.90
N ILE A 41 5.73 -8.62 -12.30
CA ILE A 41 6.05 -8.18 -13.66
C ILE A 41 6.10 -9.40 -14.59
N ASP A 42 6.61 -10.53 -14.09
CA ASP A 42 6.68 -11.80 -14.83
C ASP A 42 5.32 -12.50 -14.99
N SER A 43 4.25 -11.97 -14.40
CA SER A 43 2.91 -12.55 -14.39
C SER A 43 1.93 -11.71 -15.22
N ASP A 44 0.96 -12.38 -15.85
CA ASP A 44 -0.19 -11.74 -16.52
C ASP A 44 -1.33 -11.41 -15.53
N GLU A 45 -1.13 -11.68 -14.24
CA GLU A 45 -2.11 -11.39 -13.20
C GLU A 45 -2.21 -9.87 -12.92
N LYS A 46 -3.44 -9.41 -12.72
CA LYS A 46 -3.69 -8.00 -12.38
C LYS A 46 -3.04 -7.62 -11.05
N TRP A 47 -2.34 -6.50 -11.06
CA TRP A 47 -1.74 -5.91 -9.87
C TRP A 47 -2.48 -4.64 -9.44
N LEU A 48 -2.78 -4.56 -8.15
CA LEU A 48 -3.40 -3.40 -7.53
C LEU A 48 -2.45 -2.78 -6.51
N CYS A 49 -2.29 -1.45 -6.55
CA CYS A 49 -1.55 -0.73 -5.52
C CYS A 49 -2.23 -0.81 -4.15
N ARG A 50 -1.48 -0.51 -3.09
CA ARG A 50 -1.96 -0.54 -1.69
C ARG A 50 -3.30 0.17 -1.51
N GLN A 51 -3.42 1.39 -2.02
CA GLN A 51 -4.65 2.18 -1.88
C GLN A 51 -5.85 1.47 -2.52
N CYS A 52 -5.67 0.90 -3.71
CA CYS A 52 -6.72 0.17 -4.42
C CYS A 52 -7.08 -1.16 -3.74
N VAL A 53 -6.09 -1.88 -3.21
CA VAL A 53 -6.33 -3.11 -2.44
C VAL A 53 -7.17 -2.78 -1.21
N PHE A 54 -6.78 -1.80 -0.39
CA PHE A 54 -7.55 -1.41 0.79
C PHE A 54 -8.96 -0.94 0.40
N ALA A 55 -9.10 -0.04 -0.57
CA ALA A 55 -10.41 0.47 -1.01
C ALA A 55 -11.37 -0.62 -1.51
N THR A 56 -10.86 -1.69 -2.13
CA THR A 56 -11.70 -2.78 -2.66
C THR A 56 -11.99 -3.89 -1.65
N THR A 57 -11.16 -4.02 -0.62
CA THR A 57 -11.23 -5.14 0.33
C THR A 57 -11.79 -4.76 1.68
N THR A 58 -11.63 -3.51 2.11
CA THR A 58 -12.21 -3.02 3.37
C THR A 58 -13.69 -2.67 3.17
N LYS A 59 -14.58 -3.27 3.96
CA LYS A 59 -16.02 -2.96 3.97
C LYS A 59 -16.49 -2.74 5.41
N ARG A 60 -17.60 -2.02 5.58
CA ARG A 60 -18.28 -1.96 6.89
C ARG A 60 -18.62 -3.38 7.34
N GLY A 61 -18.27 -3.73 8.58
CA GLY A 61 -18.42 -5.08 9.11
C GLY A 61 -17.22 -6.02 8.88
N GLY A 62 -16.15 -5.54 8.25
CA GLY A 62 -14.87 -6.26 8.13
C GLY A 62 -14.39 -6.44 6.70
N ALA A 63 -13.10 -6.71 6.55
CA ALA A 63 -12.48 -6.91 5.24
C ALA A 63 -12.84 -8.28 4.62
N LEU A 64 -12.74 -8.35 3.30
CA LEU A 64 -12.90 -9.60 2.55
C LEU A 64 -11.90 -10.66 3.00
N LYS A 65 -12.37 -11.90 3.19
CA LYS A 65 -11.56 -13.03 3.69
C LYS A 65 -11.03 -13.96 2.60
N LYS A 66 -11.53 -13.87 1.36
CA LYS A 66 -11.19 -14.77 0.24
C LYS A 66 -10.98 -13.98 -1.06
N GLY A 67 -10.25 -14.58 -2.00
CA GLY A 67 -9.93 -14.00 -3.31
C GLY A 67 -8.54 -13.37 -3.39
N PRO A 68 -8.06 -13.04 -4.60
CA PRO A 68 -6.71 -12.51 -4.83
C PRO A 68 -6.48 -11.20 -4.06
N ASN A 69 -7.44 -10.27 -4.10
CA ASN A 69 -7.31 -9.00 -3.37
C ASN A 69 -7.27 -9.18 -1.84
N ALA A 70 -7.97 -10.18 -1.29
CA ALA A 70 -7.90 -10.49 0.14
C ALA A 70 -6.52 -11.03 0.53
N LYS A 71 -5.90 -11.85 -0.34
CA LYS A 71 -4.51 -12.29 -0.15
C LYS A 71 -3.53 -11.11 -0.24
N ALA A 72 -3.69 -10.25 -1.25
CA ALA A 72 -2.88 -9.03 -1.38
C ALA A 72 -3.00 -8.13 -0.14
N LEU A 73 -4.21 -7.93 0.41
CA LEU A 73 -4.42 -7.18 1.64
C LEU A 73 -3.65 -7.79 2.83
N GLN A 74 -3.64 -9.12 2.97
CA GLN A 74 -2.92 -9.80 4.04
C GLN A 74 -1.41 -9.61 3.96
N VAL A 75 -0.85 -9.57 2.74
CA VAL A 75 0.57 -9.25 2.54
C VAL A 75 0.82 -7.78 2.86
N MET A 76 0.02 -6.87 2.28
CA MET A 76 0.23 -5.43 2.41
C MET A 76 0.11 -4.92 3.84
N LYS A 77 -0.75 -5.53 4.68
CA LYS A 77 -0.90 -5.11 6.09
C LYS A 77 0.31 -5.47 6.96
N GLN A 78 1.21 -6.35 6.51
CA GLN A 78 2.42 -6.72 7.26
C GLN A 78 3.45 -5.59 7.28
N THR A 79 3.32 -4.62 6.38
CA THR A 79 4.19 -3.44 6.31
C THR A 79 3.33 -2.19 6.47
N LEU A 80 3.66 -1.38 7.50
CA LEU A 80 3.00 -0.11 7.72
C LEU A 80 3.58 0.94 6.76
N PRO A 81 2.75 1.85 6.21
CA PRO A 81 3.22 2.92 5.34
C PRO A 81 3.79 4.11 6.15
N TYR A 82 4.02 3.94 7.45
CA TYR A 82 4.52 4.93 8.38
C TYR A 82 5.40 4.26 9.44
N SER A 83 6.29 5.05 10.05
CA SER A 83 7.11 4.62 11.18
C SER A 83 6.32 4.75 12.48
N VAL A 84 6.26 3.68 13.27
CA VAL A 84 5.62 3.71 14.60
C VAL A 84 6.41 4.56 15.61
N ALA A 85 7.71 4.74 15.38
CA ALA A 85 8.58 5.54 16.25
C ALA A 85 8.32 7.05 16.10
N ASP A 86 7.76 7.46 14.95
CA ASP A 86 7.48 8.87 14.64
C ASP A 86 6.10 9.31 15.16
N LEU A 87 5.35 8.41 15.81
CA LEU A 87 4.03 8.72 16.36
C LEU A 87 4.14 9.28 17.77
N GLU A 88 3.69 10.52 17.92
CA GLU A 88 3.64 11.21 19.21
C GLU A 88 2.29 10.96 19.87
N TRP A 89 2.29 10.02 20.81
CA TRP A 89 1.09 9.57 21.52
C TRP A 89 0.76 10.44 22.74
N ASP A 90 -0.52 10.54 23.04
CA ASP A 90 -0.98 11.04 24.33
C ASP A 90 -0.61 10.09 25.50
N ALA A 91 -0.74 10.57 26.73
CA ALA A 91 -0.42 9.81 27.94
C ALA A 91 -1.24 8.51 28.09
N GLY A 92 -2.42 8.44 27.45
CA GLY A 92 -3.30 7.28 27.49
C GLY A 92 -3.09 6.29 26.33
N HIS A 93 -2.15 6.56 25.43
CA HIS A 93 -1.93 5.86 24.17
C HIS A 93 -3.23 5.68 23.36
N LYS A 94 -4.09 6.71 23.35
CA LYS A 94 -5.38 6.69 22.62
C LYS A 94 -5.30 7.41 21.30
N THR A 95 -4.69 8.59 21.29
CA THR A 95 -4.53 9.42 20.10
C THR A 95 -3.08 9.79 19.88
N ASN A 96 -2.72 10.04 18.62
CA ASN A 96 -1.43 10.62 18.25
C ASN A 96 -1.59 11.91 17.44
N VAL A 97 -0.59 12.80 17.53
CA VAL A 97 -0.58 14.11 16.86
C VAL A 97 -0.69 13.99 15.35
N GLN A 98 -0.04 12.97 14.78
CA GLN A 98 -0.02 12.68 13.35
C GLN A 98 -1.37 12.17 12.81
N GLN A 99 -2.33 11.85 13.69
CA GLN A 99 -3.61 11.22 13.34
C GLN A 99 -3.41 10.02 12.41
N CYS A 100 -2.44 9.17 12.73
CA CYS A 100 -2.02 8.06 11.89
C CYS A 100 -2.26 6.73 12.63
N TYR A 101 -3.19 5.93 12.12
CA TYR A 101 -3.63 4.71 12.77
C TYR A 101 -3.81 3.56 11.77
N CYS A 102 -3.87 2.34 12.32
CA CYS A 102 -4.20 1.10 11.61
C CYS A 102 -3.21 0.78 10.48
N TYR A 103 -3.46 -0.30 9.75
CA TYR A 103 -2.64 -0.68 8.59
C TYR A 103 -2.75 0.33 7.44
N CYS A 104 -3.78 1.18 7.42
CA CYS A 104 -3.96 2.18 6.36
C CYS A 104 -3.13 3.46 6.58
N GLY A 105 -2.73 3.77 7.82
CA GLY A 105 -2.07 5.03 8.16
C GLY A 105 -3.00 6.25 8.06
N GLY A 106 -4.31 6.03 8.06
CA GLY A 106 -5.31 7.10 8.01
C GLY A 106 -5.70 7.61 9.41
N PRO A 107 -6.52 8.68 9.47
CA PRO A 107 -7.08 9.19 10.72
C PRO A 107 -8.07 8.21 11.35
N GLY A 108 -8.18 8.31 12.66
CA GLY A 108 -9.15 7.60 13.49
C GLY A 108 -10.06 8.60 14.18
N GLU A 109 -11.35 8.29 14.24
CA GLU A 109 -12.31 8.98 15.11
C GLU A 109 -12.24 8.41 16.55
#